data_AF-A0A359EWE5-F1
#
_entry.id   AF-A0A359EWE5-F1
#
_cell.length_a   1.000
_cell.length_b   1.000
_cell.length_c   1.000
_cell.angle_alpha   90.00
_cell.angle_beta   90.00
_cell.angle_gamma   90.00
#
_symmetry.space_group_name_H-M   'P 1'
#
loop_
_entity.id
_entity.type
_entity.pdbx_description
1 polymer ?
#
loop_
_entity_poly.entity_id
_entity_poly.type
_entity_poly.pdbx_seq_one_letter_code
_entity_poly.pdbx_strand_id
1 'polypeptide(L)'
;MNDLHAMAAWIQQETSARRPRLDQTGVVMRTASVLLLLLPGNNGPELLFEVRSGKLDWQPGDICFPGGHRESGDLNFAAAAVREASEELGVPYNSIKLCGTLDFFAAHNGFMVYPFAGIWNPDKDNGIQDTGYTQWNYNRDEVAELFTVPLSWLLSHEPRIGTAHIQVTRKDDFPFELVPHLDPHKDFHQEYPIYFYQYEDKVIWGMTAAILHSFLERFGKGLANFA
;
A
#
# COMPACT_ATOMS: atom_id res chain seq x y z
N MET A 1 -13.13 45.16 -8.78
CA MET A 1 -11.84 44.96 -8.07
C MET A 1 -12.01 44.69 -6.58
N ASN A 2 -12.91 45.39 -5.87
CA ASN A 2 -13.13 45.17 -4.43
C ASN A 2 -13.71 43.77 -4.11
N ASP A 3 -14.65 43.29 -4.93
CA ASP A 3 -15.31 41.98 -4.71
C ASP A 3 -14.37 40.79 -4.90
N LEU A 4 -13.42 40.88 -5.84
CA LEU A 4 -12.41 39.84 -6.06
C LEU A 4 -11.44 39.73 -4.87
N HIS A 5 -11.06 40.85 -4.25
CA HIS A 5 -10.20 40.84 -3.07
C HIS A 5 -10.93 40.29 -1.84
N ALA A 6 -12.19 40.67 -1.64
CA ALA A 6 -13.03 40.11 -0.58
C ALA A 6 -13.23 38.59 -0.75
N MET A 7 -13.50 38.15 -1.98
CA MET A 7 -13.61 36.71 -2.31
C MET A 7 -12.30 35.97 -2.08
N ALA A 8 -11.14 36.53 -2.47
CA ALA A 8 -9.84 35.91 -2.24
C ALA A 8 -9.54 35.77 -0.75
N ALA A 9 -9.81 36.81 0.04
CA ALA A 9 -9.64 36.76 1.50
C ALA A 9 -10.54 35.70 2.15
N TRP A 10 -11.79 35.60 1.70
CA TRP A 10 -12.72 34.57 2.17
C TRP A 10 -12.24 33.15 1.81
N ILE A 11 -11.84 32.91 0.54
CA ILE A 11 -11.29 31.61 0.11
C ILE A 11 -10.06 31.23 0.94
N GLN A 12 -9.16 32.17 1.19
CA GLN A 12 -7.96 31.93 1.98
C GLN A 12 -8.30 31.54 3.43
N GLN A 13 -9.28 32.21 4.05
CA GLN A 13 -9.75 31.87 5.38
C GLN A 13 -10.34 30.46 5.42
N GLU A 14 -11.26 30.13 4.51
CA GLU A 14 -11.93 28.83 4.47
C GLU A 14 -10.96 27.67 4.18
N THR A 15 -10.02 27.88 3.27
CA THR A 15 -9.00 26.87 2.93
C THR A 15 -8.00 26.62 4.06
N SER A 16 -7.70 27.63 4.87
CA SER A 16 -6.80 27.51 6.03
C SER A 16 -7.48 26.81 7.21
N ALA A 17 -8.80 26.93 7.34
CA ALA A 17 -9.58 26.32 8.42
C ALA A 17 -9.90 24.83 8.20
N ARG A 18 -9.80 24.34 6.95
CA ARG A 18 -10.11 22.95 6.60
C ARG A 18 -8.85 22.13 6.33
N ARG A 19 -8.92 20.82 6.61
CA ARG A 19 -7.94 19.86 6.09
C ARG A 19 -8.30 19.47 4.66
N PRO A 20 -7.36 19.50 3.69
CA PRO A 20 -7.59 18.94 2.37
C PRO A 20 -8.02 17.47 2.46
N ARG A 21 -8.90 17.05 1.54
CA ARG A 21 -9.42 15.68 1.45
C ARG A 21 -9.39 15.24 -0.01
N LEU A 22 -9.37 13.93 -0.23
CA LEU A 22 -9.60 13.36 -1.55
C LEU A 22 -11.00 13.75 -2.04
N ASP A 23 -11.08 14.14 -3.30
CA ASP A 23 -12.33 14.48 -3.94
C ASP A 23 -13.11 13.19 -4.28
N GLN A 24 -14.31 13.07 -3.72
CA GLN A 24 -15.18 11.91 -3.92
C GLN A 24 -15.82 11.87 -5.32
N THR A 25 -15.70 12.96 -6.10
CA THR A 25 -16.05 12.95 -7.53
C THR A 25 -14.98 12.26 -8.39
N GLY A 26 -13.76 12.11 -7.85
CA GLY A 26 -12.71 11.31 -8.47
C GLY A 26 -12.94 9.81 -8.28
N VAL A 27 -12.03 8.99 -8.81
CA VAL A 27 -12.15 7.54 -8.70
C VAL A 27 -11.75 7.00 -7.33
N VAL A 28 -11.03 7.76 -6.50
CA VAL A 28 -10.51 7.25 -5.22
C VAL A 28 -11.62 7.21 -4.17
N MET A 29 -12.11 6.01 -3.88
CA MET A 29 -13.21 5.76 -2.94
C MET A 29 -12.75 5.18 -1.62
N ARG A 30 -11.56 4.56 -1.59
CA ARG A 30 -11.01 3.88 -0.41
C ARG A 30 -9.52 4.15 -0.30
N THR A 31 -9.03 4.22 0.93
CA THR A 31 -7.60 4.38 1.23
C THR A 31 -7.12 3.36 2.24
N ALA A 32 -5.85 2.95 2.10
CA ALA A 32 -5.16 2.13 3.08
C ALA A 32 -3.70 2.57 3.24
N SER A 33 -3.17 2.33 4.43
CA SER A 33 -1.76 2.49 4.78
C SER A 33 -1.13 1.13 4.95
N VAL A 34 0.00 0.87 4.29
CA VAL A 34 0.69 -0.43 4.37
C VAL A 34 2.15 -0.26 4.75
N LEU A 35 2.71 -1.27 5.42
CA LEU A 35 4.08 -1.27 5.90
C LEU A 35 4.92 -2.39 5.28
N LEU A 36 5.90 -2.02 4.47
CA LEU A 36 6.97 -2.90 4.04
C LEU A 36 7.96 -3.03 5.20
N LEU A 37 7.75 -4.06 6.02
CA LEU A 37 8.51 -4.28 7.25
C LEU A 37 9.68 -5.24 7.00
N LEU A 38 10.90 -4.74 7.17
CA LEU A 38 12.13 -5.53 7.12
C LEU A 38 12.47 -6.08 8.51
N LEU A 39 12.75 -7.37 8.58
CA LEU A 39 13.22 -8.07 9.77
C LEU A 39 14.68 -8.47 9.58
N PRO A 40 15.46 -8.63 10.67
CA PRO A 40 16.69 -9.40 10.59
C PRO A 40 16.36 -10.84 10.19
N GLY A 41 17.28 -11.51 9.50
CA GLY A 41 17.18 -12.91 9.14
C GLY A 41 18.55 -13.58 9.16
N ASN A 42 18.57 -14.90 9.06
CA ASN A 42 19.81 -15.68 9.21
C ASN A 42 20.86 -15.33 8.14
N ASN A 43 20.41 -14.95 6.94
CA ASN A 43 21.27 -14.65 5.79
C ASN A 43 21.13 -13.19 5.33
N GLY A 44 20.79 -12.28 6.23
CA GLY A 44 20.54 -10.87 5.92
C GLY A 44 19.07 -10.48 6.14
N PRO A 45 18.71 -9.23 5.79
CA PRO A 45 17.36 -8.72 5.98
C PRO A 45 16.32 -9.49 5.14
N GLU A 46 15.13 -9.67 5.71
CA GLU A 46 14.01 -10.32 5.05
C GLU A 46 12.78 -9.41 5.10
N LEU A 47 11.99 -9.41 4.03
CA LEU A 47 10.77 -8.61 3.94
C LEU A 47 9.58 -9.45 4.41
N LEU A 48 8.83 -8.94 5.37
CA LEU A 48 7.65 -9.59 5.94
C LEU A 48 6.41 -9.42 5.05
N PHE A 49 5.66 -10.50 4.94
CA PHE A 49 4.34 -10.57 4.35
C PHE A 49 3.38 -11.32 5.27
N GLU A 50 2.09 -11.09 5.05
CA GLU A 50 1.01 -11.84 5.68
C GLU A 50 0.10 -12.47 4.63
N VAL A 51 -0.52 -13.58 5.02
CA VAL A 51 -1.66 -14.18 4.31
C VAL A 51 -2.91 -13.76 5.08
N ARG A 52 -3.83 -13.08 4.40
CA ARG A 52 -5.08 -12.61 5.01
C ARG A 52 -5.94 -13.79 5.46
N SER A 53 -6.55 -13.66 6.63
CA SER A 53 -7.51 -14.63 7.17
C SER A 53 -8.65 -14.89 6.20
N GLY A 54 -9.01 -16.17 6.03
CA GLY A 54 -10.15 -16.58 5.21
C GLY A 54 -11.51 -16.12 5.75
N LYS A 55 -11.54 -15.55 6.96
CA LYS A 55 -12.75 -15.00 7.59
C LYS A 55 -13.07 -13.57 7.16
N LEU A 56 -12.15 -12.90 6.46
CA LEU A 56 -12.30 -11.50 6.09
C LEU A 56 -13.19 -11.33 4.85
N ASP A 57 -14.01 -10.28 4.85
CA ASP A 57 -14.92 -9.96 3.74
C ASP A 57 -14.19 -9.49 2.47
N TRP A 58 -12.94 -9.03 2.60
CA TRP A 58 -12.16 -8.47 1.50
C TRP A 58 -10.80 -9.14 1.36
N GLN A 59 -10.53 -9.64 0.15
CA GLN A 59 -9.31 -10.33 -0.25
C GLN A 59 -8.90 -11.49 0.71
N PRO A 60 -9.82 -12.43 1.04
CA PRO A 60 -9.47 -13.55 1.92
C PRO A 60 -8.41 -14.45 1.27
N GLY A 61 -7.36 -14.78 2.02
CA GLY A 61 -6.25 -15.63 1.55
C GLY A 61 -5.24 -14.94 0.64
N ASP A 62 -5.43 -13.66 0.29
CA ASP A 62 -4.44 -12.91 -0.49
C ASP A 62 -3.21 -12.60 0.36
N ILE A 63 -2.07 -12.47 -0.32
CA ILE A 63 -0.81 -12.06 0.28
C ILE A 63 -0.68 -10.54 0.23
N CYS A 64 -0.46 -9.92 1.38
CA CYS A 64 -0.26 -8.48 1.49
C CYS A 64 0.85 -8.11 2.47
N PHE A 65 1.15 -6.81 2.46
CA PHE A 65 1.87 -6.18 3.57
C PHE A 65 0.88 -5.92 4.71
N PRO A 66 1.35 -5.93 5.98
CA PRO A 66 0.55 -5.47 7.11
C PRO A 66 0.06 -4.04 6.87
N GLY A 67 -1.18 -3.76 7.24
CA GLY A 67 -1.78 -2.46 7.01
C GLY A 67 -3.30 -2.46 6.85
N GLY A 68 -3.86 -1.26 6.97
CA GLY A 68 -5.30 -1.10 7.02
C GLY A 68 -5.76 0.33 6.81
N HIS A 69 -6.96 0.62 7.28
CA HIS A 69 -7.57 1.94 7.09
C HIS A 69 -7.00 2.94 8.09
N ARG A 70 -6.90 4.20 7.66
CA ARG A 70 -6.57 5.27 8.61
C ARG A 70 -7.78 5.59 9.47
N GLU A 71 -7.62 5.52 10.78
CA GLU A 71 -8.64 5.93 11.74
C GLU A 71 -8.58 7.42 12.06
N SER A 72 -9.67 7.96 12.64
CA SER A 72 -9.72 9.37 13.06
C SER A 72 -8.68 9.72 14.14
N GLY A 73 -8.25 8.74 14.92
CA GLY A 73 -7.21 8.90 15.94
C GLY A 73 -5.79 8.97 15.37
N ASP A 74 -5.58 8.49 14.14
CA ASP A 74 -4.25 8.45 13.53
C ASP A 74 -3.78 9.85 13.13
N LEU A 75 -2.59 10.22 13.61
CA LEU A 75 -1.96 11.51 13.30
C LEU A 75 -1.80 11.71 11.78
N ASN A 76 -1.38 10.67 11.08
CA ASN A 76 -1.18 10.64 9.63
C ASN A 76 -1.22 9.19 9.11
N PHE A 77 -1.10 9.01 7.79
CA PHE A 77 -1.10 7.68 7.17
C PHE A 77 0.06 6.78 7.63
N ALA A 78 1.21 7.33 7.99
CA ALA A 78 2.33 6.53 8.49
C ALA A 78 2.05 5.97 9.89
N ALA A 79 1.42 6.77 10.77
CA ALA A 79 0.99 6.32 12.08
C ALA A 79 -0.03 5.17 11.96
N ALA A 80 -0.97 5.26 11.01
CA ALA A 80 -1.89 4.17 10.71
C ALA A 80 -1.15 2.90 10.27
N ALA A 81 -0.17 3.00 9.36
CA ALA A 81 0.60 1.83 8.90
C ALA A 81 1.29 1.10 10.07
N VAL A 82 1.85 1.85 11.02
CA VAL A 82 2.55 1.28 12.18
C VAL A 82 1.57 0.72 13.21
N ARG A 83 0.42 1.39 13.43
CA ARG A 83 -0.64 0.89 14.32
C ARG A 83 -1.18 -0.44 13.80
N GLU A 84 -1.62 -0.48 12.55
CA GLU A 84 -2.19 -1.69 11.92
C GLU A 84 -1.17 -2.83 11.98
N ALA A 85 0.07 -2.60 11.57
CA ALA A 85 1.12 -3.62 11.66
C ALA A 85 1.37 -4.08 13.11
N SER A 86 1.31 -3.17 14.09
CA SER A 86 1.46 -3.52 15.51
C SER A 86 0.33 -4.43 16.00
N GLU A 87 -0.92 -4.13 15.61
CA GLU A 87 -2.13 -4.86 15.99
C GLU A 87 -2.20 -6.23 15.29
N GLU A 88 -2.02 -6.25 13.97
CA GLU A 88 -2.05 -7.47 13.15
C GLU A 88 -0.94 -8.43 13.55
N LEU A 89 0.30 -7.94 13.71
CA LEU A 89 1.47 -8.77 14.01
C LEU A 89 1.62 -9.10 15.50
N GLY A 90 0.88 -8.41 16.38
CA GLY A 90 0.97 -8.60 17.83
C GLY A 90 2.31 -8.13 18.43
N VAL A 91 2.96 -7.13 17.81
CA VAL A 91 4.24 -6.57 18.27
C VAL A 91 4.04 -5.18 18.88
N PRO A 92 4.90 -4.72 19.80
CA PRO A 92 4.80 -3.37 20.34
C PRO A 92 4.98 -2.29 19.28
N TYR A 93 4.14 -1.25 19.30
CA TYR A 93 4.24 -0.12 18.36
C TYR A 93 5.66 0.48 18.26
N ASN A 94 6.38 0.53 19.38
CA ASN A 94 7.73 1.10 19.44
C ASN A 94 8.84 0.18 18.92
N SER A 95 8.56 -1.10 18.66
CA SER A 95 9.49 -2.04 18.03
C SER A 95 9.60 -1.80 16.53
N ILE A 96 8.63 -1.12 15.92
CA ILE A 96 8.68 -0.73 14.51
C ILE A 96 9.32 0.65 14.38
N LYS A 97 10.46 0.70 13.68
CA LYS A 97 11.10 1.95 13.28
C LYS A 97 10.70 2.29 11.85
N LEU A 98 9.89 3.32 11.69
CA LEU A 98 9.59 3.88 10.37
C LEU A 98 10.85 4.48 9.72
N CYS A 99 11.14 4.08 8.49
CA CYS A 99 12.30 4.54 7.73
C CYS A 99 11.96 5.63 6.72
N GLY A 100 10.79 5.55 6.09
CA GLY A 100 10.37 6.56 5.12
C GLY A 100 9.08 6.20 4.37
N THR A 101 8.58 7.19 3.65
CA THR A 101 7.41 7.06 2.77
C THR A 101 7.84 6.55 1.40
N LEU A 102 7.06 5.65 0.80
CA LEU A 102 7.26 5.13 -0.55
C LEU A 102 6.28 5.79 -1.54
N ASP A 103 6.38 5.45 -2.82
CA ASP A 103 5.48 5.99 -3.84
C ASP A 103 4.04 5.50 -3.62
N PHE A 104 3.08 6.43 -3.66
CA PHE A 104 1.67 6.09 -3.48
C PHE A 104 1.14 5.33 -4.68
N PHE A 105 0.30 4.32 -4.42
CA PHE A 105 -0.26 3.48 -5.46
C PHE A 105 -1.76 3.75 -5.61
N ALA A 106 -2.18 4.23 -6.78
CA ALA A 106 -3.59 4.41 -7.11
C ALA A 106 -4.04 3.27 -8.03
N ALA A 107 -4.88 2.38 -7.49
CA ALA A 107 -5.48 1.29 -8.23
C ALA A 107 -6.64 1.79 -9.09
N HIS A 108 -6.84 1.13 -10.23
CA HIS A 108 -7.89 1.48 -11.18
C HIS A 108 -9.32 1.28 -10.65
N ASN A 109 -9.50 0.46 -9.61
CA ASN A 109 -10.77 0.25 -8.93
C ASN A 109 -11.08 1.35 -7.88
N GLY A 110 -10.29 2.42 -7.82
CA GLY A 110 -10.50 3.51 -6.89
C GLY A 110 -9.89 3.31 -5.51
N PHE A 111 -8.98 2.36 -5.35
CA PHE A 111 -8.26 2.15 -4.10
C PHE A 111 -6.91 2.87 -4.11
N MET A 112 -6.63 3.68 -3.10
CA MET A 112 -5.34 4.38 -2.96
C MET A 112 -4.57 3.86 -1.76
N VAL A 113 -3.38 3.34 -2.02
CA VAL A 113 -2.50 2.77 -1.01
C VAL A 113 -1.35 3.73 -0.72
N TYR A 114 -1.09 3.95 0.56
CA TYR A 114 0.01 4.74 1.10
C TYR A 114 1.06 3.79 1.72
N PRO A 115 2.07 3.36 0.94
CA PRO A 115 3.10 2.46 1.43
C PRO A 115 4.22 3.20 2.17
N PHE A 116 4.74 2.54 3.21
CA PHE A 116 5.87 2.99 4.01
C PHE A 116 6.87 1.85 4.18
N ALA A 117 8.15 2.19 4.34
CA ALA A 117 9.18 1.23 4.71
C ALA A 117 9.50 1.36 6.20
N GLY A 118 9.64 0.23 6.88
CA GLY A 118 10.05 0.16 8.27
C GLY A 118 11.00 -1.00 8.55
N ILE A 119 11.67 -0.93 9.68
CA ILE A 119 12.51 -2.01 10.20
C ILE A 119 11.98 -2.40 11.58
N TRP A 120 11.84 -3.69 11.84
CA TRP A 120 11.56 -4.20 13.18
C TRP A 120 12.84 -4.21 14.03
N ASN A 121 12.71 -3.76 15.27
CA ASN A 121 13.79 -3.67 16.25
C ASN A 121 13.52 -4.66 17.41
N PRO A 122 14.22 -5.81 17.44
CA PRO A 122 14.07 -6.83 18.47
C PRO A 122 14.30 -6.31 19.89
N ASP A 123 15.23 -5.37 20.09
CA ASP A 123 15.58 -4.83 21.42
C ASP A 123 14.40 -4.14 22.12
N LYS A 124 13.38 -3.76 21.35
CA LYS A 124 12.17 -3.10 21.83
C LYS A 124 10.97 -4.03 21.91
N ASP A 125 11.12 -5.30 21.56
CA ASP A 125 10.06 -6.30 21.58
C ASP A 125 10.12 -7.16 22.85
N ASN A 126 10.02 -6.51 24.00
CA ASN A 126 9.85 -7.13 25.33
C ASN A 126 10.81 -8.30 25.68
N GLY A 127 12.01 -8.32 25.10
CA GLY A 127 13.03 -9.33 25.40
C GLY A 127 12.98 -10.59 24.53
N ILE A 128 12.26 -10.58 23.40
CA ILE A 128 12.41 -11.61 22.37
C ILE A 128 13.83 -11.50 21.77
N GLN A 129 14.67 -12.50 22.05
CA GLN A 129 16.05 -12.57 21.55
C GLN A 129 16.16 -13.26 20.18
N ASP A 130 15.05 -13.86 19.70
CA ASP A 130 15.02 -14.53 18.42
C ASP A 130 14.80 -13.52 17.28
N THR A 131 15.54 -13.66 16.20
CA THR A 131 15.64 -12.67 15.12
C THR A 131 14.53 -12.83 14.09
N GLY A 132 13.29 -13.16 14.49
CA GLY A 132 12.21 -13.47 13.54
C GLY A 132 10.80 -13.35 14.11
N TYR A 133 9.81 -13.64 13.27
CA TYR A 133 8.38 -13.51 13.58
C TYR A 133 7.75 -14.77 14.23
N THR A 134 8.51 -15.85 14.39
CA THR A 134 7.99 -17.18 14.79
C THR A 134 7.39 -17.22 16.19
N GLN A 135 7.78 -16.29 17.07
CA GLN A 135 7.27 -16.16 18.44
C GLN A 135 6.15 -15.12 18.57
N TRP A 136 5.78 -14.43 17.49
CA TRP A 136 4.76 -13.39 17.55
C TRP A 136 3.35 -13.98 17.72
N ASN A 137 2.59 -13.35 18.62
CA ASN A 137 1.19 -13.68 18.84
C ASN A 137 0.29 -12.76 17.98
N TYR A 138 0.35 -12.96 16.66
CA TYR A 138 -0.39 -12.17 15.70
C TYR A 138 -1.90 -12.47 15.72
N ASN A 139 -2.70 -11.49 15.30
CA ASN A 139 -4.16 -11.57 15.31
C ASN A 139 -4.67 -12.59 14.28
N ARG A 140 -5.05 -13.78 14.74
CA ARG A 140 -5.53 -14.88 13.89
C ARG A 140 -6.89 -14.64 13.21
N ASP A 141 -7.64 -13.64 13.67
CA ASP A 141 -8.89 -13.28 13.00
C ASP A 141 -8.64 -12.49 11.72
N GLU A 142 -7.51 -11.79 11.63
CA GLU A 142 -7.10 -10.98 10.48
C GLU A 142 -6.00 -11.65 9.64
N VAL A 143 -5.08 -12.37 10.29
CA VAL A 143 -3.90 -12.96 9.66
C VAL A 143 -3.92 -14.48 9.81
N ALA A 144 -3.96 -15.19 8.69
CA ALA A 144 -3.86 -16.65 8.66
C ALA A 144 -2.42 -17.13 8.90
N GLU A 145 -1.46 -16.45 8.30
CA GLU A 145 -0.06 -16.86 8.26
C GLU A 145 0.85 -15.65 8.08
N LEU A 146 2.03 -15.68 8.71
CA LEU A 146 3.12 -14.76 8.47
C LEU A 146 4.25 -15.52 7.77
N PHE A 147 4.92 -14.85 6.84
CA PHE A 147 6.14 -15.37 6.23
C PHE A 147 7.06 -14.23 5.79
N THR A 148 8.32 -14.55 5.56
CA THR A 148 9.32 -13.59 5.09
C THR A 148 9.94 -14.06 3.77
N VAL A 149 10.39 -13.10 2.96
CA VAL A 149 11.19 -13.39 1.76
C VAL A 149 12.55 -12.70 1.92
N PRO A 150 13.67 -13.43 1.76
CA PRO A 150 15.00 -12.82 1.83
C PRO A 150 15.16 -11.69 0.83
N LEU A 151 15.72 -10.56 1.27
CA LEU A 151 15.94 -9.41 0.39
C LEU A 151 16.87 -9.75 -0.77
N SER A 152 17.89 -10.58 -0.54
CA SER A 152 18.78 -11.10 -1.59
C SER A 152 18.04 -11.91 -2.65
N TRP A 153 17.02 -12.68 -2.26
CA TRP A 153 16.17 -13.39 -3.19
C TRP A 153 15.34 -12.40 -4.04
N LEU A 154 14.68 -11.43 -3.40
CA LEU A 154 13.86 -10.41 -4.07
C LEU A 154 14.67 -9.58 -5.08
N LEU A 155 15.93 -9.27 -4.77
CA LEU A 155 16.81 -8.50 -5.64
C LEU A 155 17.39 -9.30 -6.82
N SER A 156 17.39 -10.63 -6.73
CA SER A 156 17.96 -11.53 -7.76
C SER A 156 16.91 -12.18 -8.66
N HIS A 157 15.61 -12.01 -8.36
CA HIS A 157 14.53 -12.64 -9.10
C HIS A 157 13.58 -11.58 -9.68
N GLU A 158 13.48 -11.56 -11.00
CA GLU A 158 12.50 -10.73 -11.69
C GLU A 158 11.09 -11.33 -11.58
N PRO A 159 10.05 -10.50 -11.46
CA PRO A 159 8.68 -10.99 -11.47
C PRO A 159 8.29 -11.50 -12.85
N ARG A 160 7.38 -12.48 -12.90
CA ARG A 160 6.60 -12.71 -14.11
C ARG A 160 5.64 -11.53 -14.30
N ILE A 161 5.53 -11.05 -15.53
CA ILE A 161 4.64 -9.93 -15.88
C ILE A 161 3.49 -10.45 -16.76
N GLY A 162 2.27 -10.21 -16.33
CA GLY A 162 1.06 -10.32 -17.15
C GLY A 162 0.53 -8.93 -17.51
N THR A 163 -0.34 -8.85 -18.52
CA THR A 163 -0.98 -7.59 -18.93
C THR A 163 -2.48 -7.71 -18.70
N ALA A 164 -3.06 -6.67 -18.10
CA ALA A 164 -4.50 -6.46 -18.05
C ALA A 164 -4.86 -5.18 -18.80
N HIS A 165 -6.12 -5.03 -19.18
CA HIS A 165 -6.63 -3.80 -19.77
C HIS A 165 -7.86 -3.32 -19.03
N ILE A 166 -8.05 -2.00 -19.02
CA ILE A 166 -9.28 -1.35 -18.58
C ILE A 166 -9.92 -0.68 -19.77
N GLN A 167 -11.23 -0.83 -19.84
CA GLN A 167 -12.07 -0.15 -20.81
C GLN A 167 -13.05 0.75 -20.06
N VAL A 168 -13.08 2.03 -20.43
CA VAL A 168 -14.09 2.97 -19.92
C VAL A 168 -15.16 3.15 -20.96
N THR A 169 -16.36 2.66 -20.65
CA THR A 169 -17.56 2.81 -21.48
C THR A 169 -18.48 3.87 -20.89
N ARG A 170 -19.11 4.67 -21.74
CA ARG A 170 -20.08 5.68 -21.34
C ARG A 170 -21.46 5.05 -21.26
N LYS A 171 -22.25 5.51 -20.28
CA LYS A 171 -23.65 5.10 -20.10
C LYS A 171 -24.56 5.85 -21.08
N ASP A 172 -25.80 5.38 -21.20
CA ASP A 172 -26.82 5.96 -22.07
C ASP A 172 -27.21 7.39 -21.69
N ASP A 173 -27.00 7.79 -20.44
CA ASP A 173 -27.27 9.16 -19.93
C ASP A 173 -26.10 10.13 -20.17
N PHE A 174 -25.03 9.69 -20.85
CA PHE A 174 -23.89 10.55 -21.15
C PHE A 174 -24.26 11.56 -22.26
N PRO A 175 -24.19 12.87 -21.99
CA PRO A 175 -24.70 13.90 -22.91
C PRO A 175 -23.68 14.21 -24.01
N PHE A 176 -23.59 13.35 -25.03
CA PHE A 176 -22.65 13.50 -26.16
C PHE A 176 -22.84 14.82 -26.91
N GLU A 177 -24.04 15.40 -26.91
CA GLU A 177 -24.35 16.70 -27.50
C GLU A 177 -23.59 17.87 -26.85
N LEU A 178 -23.17 17.72 -25.59
CA LEU A 178 -22.39 18.73 -24.87
C LEU A 178 -20.88 18.60 -25.09
N VAL A 179 -20.42 17.50 -25.70
CA VAL A 179 -18.99 17.20 -25.94
C VAL A 179 -18.73 16.83 -27.41
N PRO A 180 -18.92 17.77 -28.36
CA PRO A 180 -18.97 17.48 -29.79
C PRO A 180 -17.66 16.95 -30.41
N HIS A 181 -16.53 17.04 -29.68
CA HIS A 181 -15.24 16.51 -30.12
C HIS A 181 -14.93 15.11 -29.57
N LEU A 182 -15.82 14.57 -28.74
CA LEU A 182 -15.68 13.24 -28.18
C LEU A 182 -16.35 12.23 -29.12
N ASP A 183 -15.56 11.33 -29.69
CA ASP A 183 -16.08 10.26 -30.54
C ASP A 183 -16.87 9.25 -29.66
N PRO A 184 -18.20 9.09 -29.87
CA PRO A 184 -19.03 8.17 -29.09
C PRO A 184 -18.67 6.70 -29.31
N HIS A 185 -17.94 6.37 -30.37
CA HIS A 185 -17.49 5.02 -30.70
C HIS A 185 -16.06 4.74 -30.23
N LYS A 186 -15.37 5.74 -29.67
CA LYS A 186 -14.02 5.59 -29.16
C LYS A 186 -14.03 5.38 -27.64
N ASP A 187 -13.92 4.11 -27.28
CA ASP A 187 -13.67 3.73 -25.89
C ASP A 187 -12.22 4.03 -25.51
N PHE A 188 -12.04 4.42 -24.25
CA PHE A 188 -10.69 4.52 -23.68
C PHE A 188 -10.25 3.13 -23.27
N HIS A 189 -9.12 2.69 -23.83
CA HIS A 189 -8.45 1.46 -23.45
C HIS A 189 -7.08 1.80 -22.88
N GLN A 190 -6.78 1.27 -21.70
CA GLN A 190 -5.46 1.37 -21.09
C GLN A 190 -5.01 -0.02 -20.66
N GLU A 191 -3.90 -0.47 -21.22
CA GLU A 191 -3.18 -1.65 -20.73
C GLU A 191 -2.28 -1.27 -19.55
N TYR A 192 -2.13 -2.20 -18.62
CA TYR A 192 -1.23 -2.05 -17.48
C TYR A 192 -0.65 -3.41 -17.05
N PRO A 193 0.58 -3.41 -16.51
CA PRO A 193 1.23 -4.64 -16.06
C PRO A 193 0.66 -5.13 -14.73
N ILE A 194 0.65 -6.46 -14.56
CA ILE A 194 0.43 -7.16 -13.29
C ILE A 194 1.67 -8.00 -13.01
N TYR A 195 2.26 -7.79 -11.85
CA TYR A 195 3.48 -8.48 -11.42
C TYR A 195 3.15 -9.70 -10.58
N PHE A 196 3.95 -10.75 -10.73
CA PHE A 196 3.83 -12.00 -9.99
C PHE A 196 5.23 -12.43 -9.50
N TYR A 197 5.44 -12.39 -8.19
CA TYR A 197 6.62 -12.97 -7.55
C TYR A 197 6.21 -14.31 -6.93
N GLN A 198 6.82 -15.39 -7.39
CA GLN A 198 6.59 -16.72 -6.85
C GLN A 198 7.77 -17.12 -5.96
N TYR A 199 7.51 -17.29 -4.68
CA TYR A 199 8.49 -17.73 -3.69
C TYR A 199 7.96 -18.99 -3.00
N GLU A 200 8.65 -20.10 -3.18
CA GLU A 200 8.17 -21.43 -2.73
C GLU A 200 6.74 -21.73 -3.25
N ASP A 201 5.79 -21.97 -2.35
CA ASP A 201 4.37 -22.19 -2.64
C ASP A 201 3.54 -20.89 -2.64
N LYS A 202 4.16 -19.74 -2.35
CA LYS A 202 3.50 -18.43 -2.25
C LYS A 202 3.59 -17.66 -3.56
N VAL A 203 2.50 -16.96 -3.89
CA VAL A 203 2.44 -16.05 -5.04
C VAL A 203 2.04 -14.65 -4.56
N ILE A 204 3.00 -13.73 -4.56
CA ILE A 204 2.77 -12.31 -4.30
C ILE A 204 2.37 -11.68 -5.64
N TRP A 205 1.15 -11.14 -5.73
CA TRP A 205 0.61 -10.59 -6.97
C TRP A 205 -0.23 -9.32 -6.74
N GLY A 206 -0.75 -8.75 -7.83
CA GLY A 206 -1.66 -7.61 -7.76
C GLY A 206 -1.01 -6.34 -7.18
N MET A 207 -1.73 -5.66 -6.29
CA MET A 207 -1.28 -4.38 -5.71
C MET A 207 -0.01 -4.57 -4.85
N THR A 208 0.05 -5.63 -4.06
CA THR A 208 1.22 -5.97 -3.24
C THR A 208 2.46 -6.12 -4.11
N ALA A 209 2.36 -6.88 -5.21
CA ALA A 209 3.48 -7.06 -6.12
C ALA A 209 3.86 -5.78 -6.89
N ALA A 210 2.89 -4.94 -7.25
CA ALA A 210 3.18 -3.65 -7.89
C ALA A 210 3.94 -2.70 -6.95
N ILE A 211 3.53 -2.62 -5.68
CA ILE A 211 4.23 -1.82 -4.65
C ILE A 211 5.63 -2.38 -4.40
N LEU A 212 5.75 -3.70 -4.25
CA LEU A 212 7.02 -4.40 -4.11
C LEU A 212 7.96 -4.11 -5.29
N HIS A 213 7.46 -4.26 -6.52
CA HIS A 213 8.23 -4.00 -7.73
C HIS A 213 8.73 -2.56 -7.78
N SER A 214 7.85 -1.58 -7.51
CA SER A 214 8.24 -0.17 -7.46
C SER A 214 9.29 0.11 -6.38
N PHE A 215 9.21 -0.54 -5.23
CA PHE A 215 10.21 -0.44 -4.16
C PHE A 215 11.57 -0.99 -4.60
N LEU A 216 11.59 -2.20 -5.18
CA LEU A 216 12.82 -2.85 -5.64
C LEU A 216 13.46 -2.11 -6.83
N GLU A 217 12.68 -1.64 -7.79
CA GLU A 217 13.19 -0.83 -8.92
C GLU A 217 13.86 0.46 -8.43
N ARG A 218 13.23 1.14 -7.46
CA ARG A 218 13.71 2.45 -6.98
C ARG A 218 14.90 2.33 -6.04
N PHE A 219 14.91 1.33 -5.16
CA PHE A 219 15.88 1.23 -4.06
C PHE A 219 16.82 0.03 -4.17
N GLY A 220 16.60 -0.89 -5.11
CA GLY A 220 17.29 -2.17 -5.19
C GLY A 220 18.81 -2.07 -5.26
N LYS A 221 19.35 -1.12 -6.04
CA LYS A 221 20.81 -0.86 -6.11
C LYS A 221 21.41 -0.49 -4.76
N GLY A 222 20.68 0.27 -3.95
CA GLY A 222 21.11 0.65 -2.60
C GLY A 222 20.95 -0.51 -1.62
N LEU A 223 19.83 -1.23 -1.71
CA LEU A 223 19.49 -2.38 -0.87
C LEU A 223 20.47 -3.55 -1.05
N ALA A 224 21.03 -3.72 -2.24
CA ALA A 224 22.04 -4.75 -2.53
C ALA A 224 23.31 -4.67 -1.65
N ASN A 225 23.58 -3.52 -1.02
CA ASN A 225 24.71 -3.40 -0.08
C ASN A 225 24.44 -4.01 1.29
N PHE A 226 23.20 -4.42 1.56
CA PHE A 226 22.76 -4.98 2.85
C PHE A 226 22.22 -6.40 2.73
N ALA A 227 22.12 -6.92 1.50
CA ALA A 227 21.50 -8.20 1.15
C ALA A 227 22.54 -9.32 1.01
#